data_AF-A0A814IT68-F1
#
_entry.id   AF-A0A814IT68-F1
#
_cell.length_a   1.000
_cell.length_b   1.000
_cell.length_c   1.000
_cell.angle_alpha   90.00
_cell.angle_beta   90.00
_cell.angle_gamma   90.00
#
_symmetry.space_group_name_H-M   'P 1'
#
loop_
_entity.id
_entity.type
_entity.pdbx_description
1 polymer ?
#
loop_
_entity_poly.entity_id
_entity_poly.type
_entity_poly.pdbx_seq_one_letter_code
_entity_poly.pdbx_strand_id
1 'polypeptide(L)'
;MTDIETPPSSADTQTSAVENKESPSIDGVLSPSVATSPSSNITNSHPLESHYTFWYTHRPTTFRNKNLKPMWEEEGNRNGGKWILRLKKGLSSRLWELLILAVIGEQFQVGKEICGIVCSIRPQEDLISVWTKTANNQNVTQRIRETMKKVLSLPVDYMFDKTNKQFYFRSPNPFWCFVIPVLIVYLTLCAYWPDILPFHKLGYLGTFSSYLVLNHRLIVVLIFWAILACHIYESVLAANYSSKANLNRKSINLWSFQTFVLGYPSLRLVKCYLRDHKNK
;
A
#
# COMPACT_ATOMS: atom_id res chain seq x y z
N MET A 1 -67.37 47.17 -10.21
CA MET A 1 -68.28 47.11 -9.05
C MET A 1 -68.17 45.69 -8.50
N THR A 2 -67.26 45.45 -7.54
CA THR A 2 -67.50 45.45 -6.07
C THR A 2 -68.28 44.19 -5.66
N ASP A 3 -67.83 43.25 -4.80
CA ASP A 3 -66.90 43.23 -3.65
C ASP A 3 -66.44 41.76 -3.40
N ILE A 4 -65.18 41.44 -3.07
CA ILE A 4 -64.44 41.41 -1.77
C ILE A 4 -64.74 40.20 -0.85
N GLU A 5 -63.63 39.50 -0.54
CA GLU A 5 -63.25 38.68 0.66
C GLU A 5 -63.54 37.17 0.81
N THR A 6 -62.52 36.53 1.40
CA THR A 6 -62.17 35.10 1.55
C THR A 6 -62.32 34.60 3.02
N PRO A 7 -61.77 33.43 3.44
CA PRO A 7 -62.45 32.15 3.73
C PRO A 7 -62.37 31.81 5.27
N PRO A 8 -62.60 30.56 5.79
CA PRO A 8 -61.60 29.48 5.68
C PRO A 8 -62.08 28.00 5.83
N SER A 9 -61.13 27.08 5.59
CA SER A 9 -60.80 25.88 6.40
C SER A 9 -61.38 24.48 6.10
N SER A 10 -60.41 23.61 5.76
CA SER A 10 -60.13 22.25 6.26
C SER A 10 -60.96 21.05 5.81
N ALA A 11 -60.22 20.12 5.20
CA ALA A 11 -60.58 18.80 4.73
C ALA A 11 -60.83 17.77 5.86
N ASP A 12 -61.91 17.03 5.66
CA ASP A 12 -62.19 15.61 5.86
C ASP A 12 -61.27 14.71 6.70
N THR A 13 -61.91 14.24 7.78
CA THR A 13 -62.20 12.83 8.11
C THR A 13 -61.15 12.01 8.87
N GLN A 14 -61.56 11.73 10.11
CA GLN A 14 -60.96 10.85 11.10
C GLN A 14 -61.14 9.36 10.78
N THR A 15 -60.02 8.66 10.92
CA THR A 15 -59.78 7.36 11.59
C THR A 15 -60.97 6.50 12.05
N SER A 16 -60.95 5.21 11.67
CA SER A 16 -61.51 4.11 12.45
C SER A 16 -60.70 2.82 12.20
N ALA A 17 -60.05 2.32 13.25
CA ALA A 17 -59.50 0.97 13.36
C ALA A 17 -60.66 -0.01 13.74
N VAL A 18 -60.62 -1.35 13.76
CA VAL A 18 -59.64 -2.41 14.06
C VAL A 18 -60.24 -3.72 13.49
N GLU A 19 -59.41 -4.71 13.12
CA GLU A 19 -59.43 -6.10 13.65
C GLU A 19 -59.02 -7.19 12.65
N ASN A 20 -58.08 -8.02 13.12
CA ASN A 20 -57.40 -9.12 12.46
C ASN A 20 -58.30 -10.34 12.20
N LYS A 21 -57.97 -11.12 11.17
CA LYS A 21 -58.15 -12.59 11.19
C LYS A 21 -57.12 -13.30 10.32
N GLU A 22 -56.59 -14.36 10.93
CA GLU A 22 -55.44 -15.20 10.56
C GLU A 22 -55.62 -16.01 9.26
N SER A 23 -54.49 -16.41 8.67
CA SER A 23 -54.39 -17.46 7.64
C SER A 23 -53.50 -18.61 8.14
N PRO A 24 -53.78 -19.88 7.76
CA PRO A 24 -53.29 -21.05 8.48
C PRO A 24 -51.93 -21.57 7.99
N SER A 25 -51.29 -22.25 8.93
CA SER A 25 -50.01 -22.97 8.91
C SER A 25 -49.96 -24.13 7.92
N ILE A 26 -48.77 -24.36 7.33
CA ILE A 26 -48.36 -25.68 6.82
C ILE A 26 -47.08 -26.08 7.56
N ASP A 27 -47.20 -27.16 8.34
CA ASP A 27 -46.15 -27.77 9.13
C ASP A 27 -45.14 -28.54 8.25
N GLY A 28 -43.87 -28.46 8.63
CA GLY A 28 -42.76 -29.17 8.01
C GLY A 28 -41.48 -29.04 8.83
N VAL A 29 -41.57 -29.47 10.09
CA VAL A 29 -40.51 -29.49 11.09
C VAL A 29 -39.34 -30.39 10.65
N LEU A 30 -38.13 -29.82 10.57
CA LEU A 30 -36.92 -30.46 11.07
C LEU A 30 -35.84 -29.40 11.39
N SER A 31 -35.35 -29.40 12.62
CA SER A 31 -34.08 -28.79 13.06
C SER A 31 -33.65 -29.54 14.33
N PRO A 32 -32.36 -29.61 14.72
CA PRO A 32 -31.12 -29.22 14.04
C PRO A 32 -30.05 -30.35 14.04
N SER A 33 -29.12 -30.38 13.07
CA SER A 33 -27.82 -31.04 13.30
C SER A 33 -26.76 -29.95 13.46
N VAL A 34 -26.38 -29.72 14.72
CA VAL A 34 -25.21 -28.93 15.10
C VAL A 34 -23.97 -29.70 14.62
N ALA A 35 -23.43 -29.30 13.47
CA ALA A 35 -22.06 -29.63 13.09
C ALA A 35 -21.17 -28.50 13.63
N THR A 36 -20.50 -28.77 14.74
CA THR A 36 -19.48 -27.91 15.33
C THR A 36 -18.30 -27.84 14.36
N SER A 37 -18.26 -26.81 13.51
CA SER A 37 -17.08 -26.49 12.71
C SER A 37 -16.02 -25.91 13.64
N PRO A 38 -14.74 -26.34 13.52
CA PRO A 38 -13.67 -25.82 14.36
C PRO A 38 -13.54 -24.33 14.06
N SER A 39 -13.56 -23.53 15.12
CA SER A 39 -13.22 -22.12 15.14
C SER A 39 -11.76 -21.94 14.75
N SER A 40 -11.46 -22.13 13.46
CA SER A 40 -10.29 -21.53 12.86
C SER A 40 -10.56 -20.04 12.85
N ASN A 41 -9.97 -19.33 13.81
CA ASN A 41 -9.70 -17.90 13.71
C ASN A 41 -8.78 -17.68 12.50
N ILE A 42 -9.35 -17.78 11.31
CA ILE A 42 -8.73 -17.32 10.09
C ILE A 42 -8.94 -15.82 10.14
N THR A 43 -7.93 -15.11 10.65
CA THR A 43 -7.75 -13.70 10.33
C THR A 43 -7.51 -13.62 8.83
N ASN A 44 -8.59 -13.66 8.04
CA ASN A 44 -8.61 -13.31 6.64
C ASN A 44 -8.50 -11.78 6.54
N SER A 45 -7.40 -11.23 7.04
CA SER A 45 -7.05 -9.85 6.72
C SER A 45 -6.62 -9.83 5.26
N HIS A 46 -7.57 -9.51 4.38
CA HIS A 46 -7.31 -9.36 2.96
C HIS A 46 -6.28 -8.21 2.79
N PRO A 47 -5.26 -8.31 1.92
CA PRO A 47 -4.23 -7.28 1.76
C PRO A 47 -4.73 -5.91 1.24
N LEU A 48 -6.06 -5.70 1.16
CA LEU A 48 -6.73 -4.48 0.72
C LEU A 48 -7.71 -3.91 1.75
N GLU A 49 -7.73 -4.43 2.98
CA GLU A 49 -8.74 -4.12 4.02
C GLU A 49 -8.76 -2.65 4.50
N SER A 50 -7.89 -1.79 3.96
CA SER A 50 -7.80 -0.35 4.29
C SER A 50 -7.83 0.59 3.07
N HIS A 51 -8.08 0.08 1.86
CA HIS A 51 -7.99 0.88 0.63
C HIS A 51 -9.18 0.68 -0.32
N TYR A 52 -10.07 1.67 -0.41
CA TYR A 52 -11.05 1.75 -1.50
C TYR A 52 -10.35 2.24 -2.77
N THR A 53 -10.29 1.40 -3.79
CA THR A 53 -9.51 1.66 -5.00
C THR A 53 -10.43 1.65 -6.22
N PHE A 54 -10.51 2.75 -6.97
CA PHE A 54 -11.33 2.85 -8.18
C PHE A 54 -10.47 3.22 -9.40
N TRP A 55 -10.28 2.27 -10.30
CA TRP A 55 -9.51 2.49 -11.52
C TRP A 55 -10.40 2.98 -12.65
N TYR A 56 -10.04 4.12 -13.24
CA TYR A 56 -10.74 4.73 -14.36
C TYR A 56 -9.83 4.70 -15.57
N THR A 57 -9.90 3.63 -16.36
CA THR A 57 -9.12 3.53 -17.60
C THR A 57 -10.04 3.61 -18.81
N HIS A 58 -9.93 4.67 -19.60
CA HIS A 58 -10.58 4.74 -20.91
C HIS A 58 -9.79 3.86 -21.90
N ARG A 59 -10.08 2.55 -21.95
CA ARG A 59 -9.62 1.64 -23.02
C ARG A 59 -10.80 0.81 -23.56
N PRO A 60 -10.86 0.58 -24.88
CA PRO A 60 -11.90 -0.26 -25.48
C PRO A 60 -11.77 -1.71 -24.97
N THR A 61 -12.92 -2.38 -24.89
CA THR A 61 -13.21 -3.67 -24.25
C THR A 61 -12.49 -4.90 -24.83
N THR A 62 -11.48 -4.75 -25.69
CA THR A 62 -10.81 -5.87 -26.38
C THR A 62 -9.61 -6.48 -25.65
N PHE A 63 -9.23 -5.98 -24.47
CA PHE A 63 -8.08 -6.49 -23.70
C PHE A 63 -8.48 -7.16 -22.37
N ARG A 64 -9.51 -8.02 -22.38
CA ARG A 64 -10.00 -8.74 -21.19
C ARG A 64 -9.11 -9.90 -20.71
N ASN A 65 -8.06 -10.26 -21.47
CA ASN A 65 -7.22 -11.45 -21.23
C ASN A 65 -5.74 -11.19 -20.90
N LYS A 66 -5.38 -9.99 -20.46
CA LYS A 66 -4.09 -9.78 -19.78
C LYS A 66 -4.38 -9.28 -18.38
N ASN A 67 -3.85 -10.00 -17.39
CA ASN A 67 -3.88 -9.65 -15.97
C ASN A 67 -3.24 -8.26 -15.75
N LEU A 68 -3.97 -7.20 -16.07
CA LEU A 68 -3.61 -5.81 -15.82
C LEU A 68 -3.77 -5.57 -14.33
N LYS A 69 -2.68 -5.78 -13.60
CA LYS A 69 -2.64 -5.47 -12.17
C LYS A 69 -2.62 -3.94 -12.03
N PRO A 70 -3.37 -3.39 -11.05
CA PRO A 70 -3.41 -1.96 -10.74
C PRO A 70 -2.11 -1.48 -10.08
N MET A 71 -1.01 -1.67 -10.77
CA MET A 71 0.33 -1.43 -10.25
C MET A 71 1.04 -0.44 -11.15
N TRP A 72 1.92 0.30 -10.51
CA TRP A 72 2.81 1.29 -11.11
C TRP A 72 3.78 0.68 -12.17
N GLU A 73 3.84 -0.65 -12.27
CA GLU A 73 4.69 -1.43 -13.19
C GLU A 73 4.23 -1.35 -14.66
N GLU A 74 2.96 -1.01 -14.90
CA GLU A 74 2.36 -0.82 -16.22
C GLU A 74 3.02 0.34 -16.99
N GLU A 75 3.35 0.10 -18.26
CA GLU A 75 4.08 1.03 -19.15
C GLU A 75 3.47 2.45 -19.17
N GLY A 76 2.14 2.56 -19.06
CA GLY A 76 1.41 3.83 -19.10
C GLY A 76 1.43 4.66 -17.81
N ASN A 77 1.92 4.12 -16.68
CA ASN A 77 1.89 4.78 -15.37
C ASN A 77 3.30 5.19 -14.87
N ARG A 78 4.38 4.82 -15.58
CA ARG A 78 5.76 5.01 -15.11
C ARG A 78 6.22 6.46 -15.08
N ASN A 79 5.85 7.21 -16.11
CA ASN A 79 6.08 8.66 -16.19
C ASN A 79 4.95 9.46 -15.53
N GLY A 80 4.04 8.76 -14.85
CA GLY A 80 2.88 9.32 -14.21
C GLY A 80 3.18 10.01 -12.90
N GLY A 81 2.14 10.61 -12.35
CA GLY A 81 2.17 11.20 -11.03
C GLY A 81 0.91 10.86 -10.28
N LYS A 82 0.89 11.22 -9.00
CA LYS A 82 -0.35 11.30 -8.26
C LYS A 82 -0.46 12.60 -7.50
N TRP A 83 -1.67 13.12 -7.46
CA TRP A 83 -2.08 14.13 -6.50
C TRP A 83 -2.61 13.43 -5.27
N ILE A 84 -2.18 13.87 -4.10
CA ILE A 84 -2.66 13.35 -2.81
C ILE A 84 -3.29 14.49 -2.03
N LEU A 85 -4.55 14.29 -1.65
CA LEU A 85 -5.29 15.10 -0.70
C LEU A 85 -5.31 14.36 0.63
N ARG A 86 -4.85 15.02 1.69
CA ARG A 86 -4.92 14.49 3.06
C ARG A 86 -6.14 15.07 3.78
N LEU A 87 -6.92 14.19 4.39
CA LEU A 87 -8.18 14.51 5.03
C LEU A 87 -8.15 14.08 6.50
N LYS A 88 -8.77 14.91 7.34
CA LYS A 88 -9.15 14.48 8.69
C LYS A 88 -10.24 13.40 8.58
N LYS A 89 -10.32 12.54 9.60
CA LYS A 89 -11.32 11.48 9.69
C LYS A 89 -12.74 12.02 9.57
N GLY A 90 -13.62 11.22 8.94
CA GLY A 90 -15.05 11.52 8.78
C GLY A 90 -15.41 12.30 7.51
N LEU A 91 -14.45 12.83 6.76
CA LEU A 91 -14.70 13.55 5.50
C LEU A 91 -14.52 12.69 4.25
N SER A 92 -13.85 11.54 4.37
CA SER A 92 -13.42 10.73 3.23
C SER A 92 -14.56 10.18 2.39
N SER A 93 -15.64 9.67 2.99
CA SER A 93 -16.77 9.09 2.25
C SER A 93 -17.40 10.09 1.27
N ARG A 94 -17.80 11.27 1.77
CA ARG A 94 -18.44 12.31 0.94
C ARG A 94 -17.51 12.83 -0.16
N LEU A 95 -16.26 13.11 0.17
CA LEU A 95 -15.30 13.63 -0.81
C LEU A 95 -14.90 12.57 -1.85
N TRP A 96 -14.89 11.30 -1.47
CA TRP A 96 -14.65 10.19 -2.36
C TRP A 96 -15.78 10.02 -3.38
N GLU A 97 -17.04 10.10 -2.95
CA GLU A 97 -18.22 10.04 -3.83
C GLU A 97 -18.22 11.20 -4.84
N LEU A 98 -17.99 12.43 -4.38
CA LEU A 98 -17.88 13.60 -5.26
C LEU A 98 -16.76 13.44 -6.30
N LEU A 99 -15.63 12.86 -5.90
CA LEU A 99 -14.51 12.62 -6.81
C LEU A 99 -14.85 11.56 -7.86
N ILE A 100 -15.52 10.46 -7.47
CA ILE A 100 -15.97 9.42 -8.41
C ILE A 100 -16.93 10.04 -9.44
N LEU A 101 -17.93 10.79 -8.98
CA LEU A 101 -18.90 11.44 -9.86
C LEU A 101 -18.23 12.42 -10.82
N ALA A 102 -17.22 13.16 -10.37
CA ALA A 102 -16.47 14.06 -11.24
C ALA A 102 -15.60 13.36 -12.28
N VAL A 103 -15.03 12.20 -11.94
CA VAL A 103 -14.26 11.38 -12.89
C VAL A 103 -15.18 10.79 -13.95
N ILE A 104 -16.32 10.20 -13.56
CA ILE A 104 -17.31 9.62 -14.48
C ILE A 104 -17.97 10.70 -15.34
N GLY A 105 -18.29 11.86 -14.76
CA GLY A 105 -18.84 13.00 -15.48
C GLY A 105 -17.80 13.78 -16.30
N GLU A 106 -16.58 13.24 -16.47
CA GLU A 106 -15.47 13.81 -17.24
C GLU A 106 -15.14 15.29 -16.92
N GLN A 107 -15.40 15.72 -15.69
CA GLN A 107 -15.31 17.14 -15.27
C GLN A 107 -13.87 17.70 -15.32
N PHE A 108 -12.87 16.81 -15.36
CA PHE A 108 -11.47 17.18 -15.46
C PHE A 108 -11.08 17.70 -16.86
N GLN A 109 -11.79 17.29 -17.91
CA GLN A 109 -11.55 17.74 -19.29
C GLN A 109 -10.06 17.63 -19.72
N VAL A 110 -9.36 16.61 -19.22
CA VAL A 110 -7.95 16.30 -19.53
C VAL A 110 -7.81 15.09 -20.47
N GLY A 111 -8.90 14.73 -21.15
CA GLY A 111 -8.96 13.57 -22.03
C GLY A 111 -8.60 12.28 -21.27
N LYS A 112 -7.60 11.55 -21.77
CA LYS A 112 -7.21 10.23 -21.26
C LYS A 112 -6.10 10.28 -20.21
N GLU A 113 -5.81 11.44 -19.61
CA GLU A 113 -4.70 11.61 -18.67
C GLU A 113 -4.94 11.00 -17.28
N ILE A 114 -6.20 10.89 -16.85
CA ILE A 114 -6.53 10.24 -15.56
C ILE A 114 -6.50 8.72 -15.74
N CYS A 115 -5.75 8.03 -14.87
CA CYS A 115 -5.65 6.56 -14.83
C CYS A 115 -6.59 5.93 -13.80
N GLY A 116 -6.86 6.66 -12.72
CA GLY A 116 -7.60 6.12 -11.59
C GLY A 116 -7.51 7.00 -10.37
N ILE A 117 -8.34 6.68 -9.39
CA ILE A 117 -8.43 7.36 -8.11
C ILE A 117 -8.39 6.33 -6.99
N VAL A 118 -7.82 6.67 -5.85
CA VAL A 118 -7.67 5.75 -4.71
C VAL A 118 -7.94 6.49 -3.42
N CYS A 119 -8.82 5.95 -2.58
CA CYS A 119 -9.05 6.37 -1.21
C CYS A 119 -8.40 5.38 -0.24
N SER A 120 -7.48 5.86 0.57
CA SER A 120 -6.69 5.10 1.52
C SER A 120 -7.06 5.52 2.93
N ILE A 121 -7.71 4.63 3.68
CA ILE A 121 -8.09 4.87 5.07
C ILE A 121 -6.90 4.49 5.96
N ARG A 122 -6.37 5.45 6.71
CA ARG A 122 -5.27 5.17 7.66
C ARG A 122 -5.70 5.53 9.07
N PRO A 123 -5.07 5.03 10.14
CA PRO A 123 -5.49 5.33 11.50
C PRO A 123 -5.56 6.84 11.82
N GLN A 124 -4.58 7.62 11.36
CA GLN A 124 -4.46 9.05 11.68
C GLN A 124 -5.18 9.99 10.70
N GLU A 125 -5.21 9.63 9.42
CA GLU A 125 -5.73 10.48 8.34
C GLU A 125 -6.26 9.63 7.18
N ASP A 126 -7.15 10.17 6.38
CA ASP A 126 -7.59 9.54 5.13
C ASP A 126 -6.92 10.23 3.95
N LEU A 127 -6.50 9.44 2.96
CA LEU A 127 -5.85 9.96 1.76
C LEU A 127 -6.69 9.69 0.54
N ILE A 128 -7.06 10.74 -0.20
CA ILE A 128 -7.63 10.61 -1.54
C ILE A 128 -6.54 10.93 -2.55
N SER A 129 -6.36 10.08 -3.56
CA SER A 129 -5.35 10.29 -4.58
C SER A 129 -5.88 10.13 -6.00
N VAL A 130 -5.43 10.98 -6.90
CA VAL A 130 -5.72 10.93 -8.34
C VAL A 130 -4.44 10.63 -9.09
N TRP A 131 -4.45 9.56 -9.88
CA TRP A 131 -3.30 9.07 -10.64
C TRP A 131 -3.39 9.56 -12.09
N THR A 132 -2.28 10.06 -12.59
CA THR A 132 -2.14 10.61 -13.95
C THR A 132 -1.12 9.81 -14.75
N LYS A 133 -1.31 9.72 -16.07
CA LYS A 133 -0.38 9.05 -16.99
C LYS A 133 0.96 9.76 -17.10
N THR A 134 0.91 11.10 -17.11
CA THR A 134 2.10 11.93 -17.30
C THR A 134 2.23 12.95 -16.17
N ALA A 135 3.43 13.07 -15.59
CA ALA A 135 3.75 14.09 -14.59
C ALA A 135 4.40 15.36 -15.18
N ASN A 136 4.92 15.27 -16.42
CA ASN A 136 5.69 16.34 -17.08
C ASN A 136 4.82 17.48 -17.62
N ASN A 137 3.55 17.22 -17.98
CA ASN A 137 2.68 18.26 -18.51
C ASN A 137 2.13 19.12 -17.37
N GLN A 138 2.77 20.25 -17.10
CA GLN A 138 2.40 21.15 -16.00
C GLN A 138 0.99 21.71 -16.17
N ASN A 139 0.58 22.06 -17.39
CA ASN A 139 -0.75 22.61 -17.66
C ASN A 139 -1.87 21.61 -17.32
N VAL A 140 -1.73 20.37 -17.79
CA VAL A 140 -2.67 19.28 -17.47
C VAL A 140 -2.67 19.02 -15.97
N THR A 141 -1.48 18.95 -15.38
CA THR A 141 -1.34 18.65 -13.95
C THR A 141 -2.02 19.73 -13.09
N GLN A 142 -1.83 21.00 -13.43
CA GLN A 142 -2.41 22.13 -12.73
C GLN A 142 -3.93 22.17 -12.90
N ARG A 143 -4.45 21.90 -14.11
CA ARG A 143 -5.88 21.77 -14.36
C ARG A 143 -6.52 20.68 -13.49
N ILE A 144 -5.87 19.53 -13.36
CA ILE A 144 -6.35 18.44 -12.48
C ILE A 144 -6.46 18.92 -11.04
N ARG A 145 -5.45 19.64 -10.53
CA ARG A 145 -5.45 20.19 -9.17
C ARG A 145 -6.59 21.19 -8.97
N GLU A 146 -6.80 22.10 -9.91
CA GLU A 146 -7.85 23.12 -9.85
C GLU A 146 -9.24 22.50 -9.91
N THR A 147 -9.46 21.54 -10.81
CA THR A 147 -10.72 20.80 -10.86
C THR A 147 -10.96 20.02 -9.57
N MET A 148 -9.95 19.35 -9.00
CA MET A 148 -10.09 18.68 -7.70
C MET A 148 -10.55 19.66 -6.62
N LYS A 149 -9.92 20.84 -6.52
CA LYS A 149 -10.33 21.87 -5.55
C LYS A 149 -11.78 22.31 -5.76
N LYS A 150 -12.18 22.53 -7.02
CA LYS A 150 -13.53 22.98 -7.38
C LYS A 150 -14.60 21.93 -7.06
N VAL A 151 -14.41 20.68 -7.50
CA VAL A 151 -15.37 19.59 -7.29
C VAL A 151 -15.53 19.26 -5.81
N LEU A 152 -14.42 19.23 -5.08
CA LEU A 152 -14.42 18.86 -3.67
C LEU A 152 -14.81 20.03 -2.76
N SER A 153 -15.09 21.22 -3.31
CA SER A 153 -15.45 22.43 -2.58
C SER A 153 -14.47 22.76 -1.45
N LEU A 154 -13.17 22.56 -1.68
CA LEU A 154 -12.14 22.72 -0.65
C LEU A 154 -11.70 24.19 -0.55
N PRO A 155 -11.44 24.70 0.68
CA PRO A 155 -10.80 26.00 0.88
C PRO A 155 -9.49 26.12 0.09
N VAL A 156 -9.15 27.34 -0.34
CA VAL A 156 -7.98 27.64 -1.18
C VAL A 156 -6.67 27.11 -0.56
N ASP A 157 -6.61 27.09 0.76
CA ASP A 157 -5.45 26.72 1.58
C ASP A 157 -5.19 25.21 1.67
N TYR A 158 -6.10 24.35 1.19
CA TYR A 158 -5.84 22.91 1.18
C TYR A 158 -4.63 22.58 0.29
N MET A 159 -3.59 22.05 0.92
CA MET A 159 -2.38 21.60 0.27
C MET A 159 -2.61 20.24 -0.40
N PHE A 160 -2.25 20.18 -1.67
CA PHE A 160 -2.20 18.93 -2.44
C PHE A 160 -0.74 18.56 -2.64
N ASP A 161 -0.36 17.36 -2.22
CA ASP A 161 0.96 16.82 -2.47
C ASP A 161 0.99 16.21 -3.88
N LYS A 162 1.75 16.83 -4.81
CA LYS A 162 2.12 16.18 -6.07
C LYS A 162 3.33 15.28 -5.82
N THR A 163 3.21 14.00 -6.14
CA THR A 163 4.37 13.11 -6.12
C THR A 163 4.41 12.26 -7.39
N ASN A 164 5.58 12.27 -8.03
CA ASN A 164 5.96 11.34 -9.11
C ASN A 164 6.83 10.20 -8.57
N LYS A 165 7.10 10.17 -7.26
CA LYS A 165 7.95 9.14 -6.64
C LYS A 165 7.14 7.91 -6.32
N GLN A 166 7.60 6.78 -6.80
CA GLN A 166 6.88 5.52 -6.65
C GLN A 166 7.22 4.85 -5.32
N PHE A 167 6.25 4.10 -4.78
CA PHE A 167 6.51 3.18 -3.68
C PHE A 167 6.80 1.81 -4.28
N TYR A 168 7.99 1.28 -4.01
CA TYR A 168 8.32 -0.08 -4.39
C TYR A 168 9.22 -0.70 -3.33
N PHE A 169 8.83 -1.88 -2.87
CA PHE A 169 9.61 -2.68 -1.95
C PHE A 169 9.31 -4.14 -2.19
N ARG A 170 10.36 -4.97 -2.13
CA ARG A 170 10.24 -6.42 -2.30
C ARG A 170 11.22 -7.11 -1.37
N SER A 171 10.73 -8.11 -0.66
CA SER A 171 11.58 -8.95 0.20
C SER A 171 12.34 -10.00 -0.61
N PRO A 172 13.60 -10.30 -0.27
CA PRO A 172 14.34 -11.40 -0.85
C PRO A 172 13.78 -12.76 -0.41
N ASN A 173 14.34 -13.83 -0.97
CA ASN A 173 13.91 -15.19 -0.65
C ASN A 173 14.00 -15.43 0.88
N PRO A 174 12.96 -16.00 1.51
CA PRO A 174 12.92 -16.24 2.96
C PRO A 174 14.14 -17.02 3.48
N PHE A 175 14.75 -17.89 2.67
CA PHE A 175 15.99 -18.57 3.02
C PHE A 175 17.09 -17.60 3.48
N TRP A 176 17.34 -16.53 2.72
CA TRP A 176 18.37 -15.54 3.05
C TRP A 176 18.00 -14.67 4.25
N CYS A 177 16.70 -14.51 4.53
CA CYS A 177 16.21 -13.75 5.68
C CYS A 177 16.55 -14.40 7.02
N PHE A 178 16.77 -15.72 7.05
CA PHE A 178 17.20 -16.42 8.26
C PHE A 178 18.70 -16.67 8.26
N VAL A 179 19.27 -17.13 7.14
CA VAL A 179 20.68 -17.55 7.08
C VAL A 179 21.64 -16.41 7.40
N ILE A 180 21.47 -15.23 6.78
CA ILE A 180 22.44 -14.13 6.93
C ILE A 180 22.44 -13.55 8.36
N PRO A 181 21.28 -13.24 8.97
CA PRO A 181 21.25 -12.81 10.36
C PRO A 181 21.83 -13.85 11.32
N VAL A 182 21.52 -15.14 11.14
CA VAL A 182 22.08 -16.22 11.98
C VAL A 182 23.61 -16.28 11.85
N LEU A 183 24.15 -16.14 10.64
CA LEU A 183 25.60 -16.12 10.42
C LEU A 183 26.27 -14.89 11.05
N ILE A 184 25.65 -13.70 10.98
CA ILE A 184 26.16 -12.49 11.64
C ILE A 184 26.14 -12.65 13.15
N VAL A 185 25.06 -13.19 13.72
CA VAL A 185 24.98 -13.49 15.17
C VAL A 185 26.05 -14.50 15.57
N TYR A 186 26.19 -15.59 14.82
CA TYR A 186 27.23 -16.61 15.05
C TYR A 186 28.63 -16.00 15.04
N LEU A 187 28.93 -15.15 14.06
CA LEU A 187 30.22 -14.46 13.94
C LEU A 187 30.45 -13.46 15.10
N THR A 188 29.41 -12.77 15.53
CA THR A 188 29.46 -11.85 16.68
C THR A 188 29.77 -12.60 17.97
N LEU A 189 29.12 -13.75 18.19
CA LEU A 189 29.41 -14.63 19.33
C LEU A 189 30.85 -15.14 19.26
N CYS A 190 31.32 -15.60 18.10
CA CYS A 190 32.73 -16.00 17.94
C CYS A 190 33.72 -14.86 18.27
N ALA A 191 33.41 -13.62 17.88
CA ALA A 191 34.31 -12.48 18.05
C ALA A 191 34.36 -11.95 19.50
N TYR A 192 33.21 -11.89 20.19
CA TYR A 192 33.08 -11.18 21.46
C TYR A 192 32.72 -12.07 22.66
N TRP A 193 31.93 -13.14 22.45
CA TRP A 193 31.49 -14.05 23.51
C TRP A 193 31.61 -15.51 23.10
N PRO A 194 32.83 -16.00 22.84
CA PRO A 194 33.03 -17.37 22.38
C PRO A 194 32.66 -18.41 23.43
N ASP A 195 32.70 -18.08 24.72
CA ASP A 195 32.39 -19.00 25.82
C ASP A 195 30.93 -19.50 25.82
N ILE A 196 30.04 -18.76 25.17
CA ILE A 196 28.61 -19.12 25.03
C ILE A 196 28.43 -20.21 23.96
N LEU A 197 29.33 -20.31 22.99
CA LEU A 197 29.17 -21.22 21.85
C LEU A 197 29.63 -22.64 22.19
N PRO A 198 28.74 -23.65 22.09
CA PRO A 198 29.12 -25.04 22.34
C PRO A 198 29.83 -25.64 21.12
N PHE A 199 31.06 -25.20 20.84
CA PHE A 199 31.82 -25.57 19.63
C PHE A 199 31.86 -27.09 19.37
N HIS A 200 31.93 -27.92 20.41
CA HIS A 200 31.92 -29.37 20.28
C HIS A 200 30.65 -29.95 19.63
N LYS A 201 29.50 -29.28 19.76
CA LYS A 201 28.22 -29.72 19.16
C LYS A 201 28.05 -29.30 17.71
N LEU A 202 28.86 -28.36 17.21
CA LEU A 202 28.77 -27.82 15.86
C LEU A 202 29.56 -28.62 14.81
N GLY A 203 30.19 -29.73 15.21
CA GLY A 203 30.99 -30.58 14.32
C GLY A 203 32.18 -29.83 13.73
N TYR A 204 32.47 -30.07 12.44
CA TYR A 204 33.63 -29.48 11.75
C TYR A 204 33.67 -27.95 11.79
N LEU A 205 32.51 -27.29 11.66
CA LEU A 205 32.41 -25.83 11.74
C LEU A 205 32.82 -25.34 13.13
N GLY A 206 32.40 -26.06 14.17
CA GLY A 206 32.73 -25.77 15.55
C GLY A 206 34.22 -25.93 15.85
N THR A 207 34.82 -27.05 15.41
CA THR A 207 36.27 -27.27 15.56
C THR A 207 37.09 -26.19 14.86
N PHE A 208 36.72 -25.83 13.63
CA PHE A 208 37.38 -24.77 12.86
C PHE A 208 37.24 -23.40 13.54
N SER A 209 36.01 -23.06 13.98
CA SER A 209 35.74 -21.77 14.63
C SER A 209 36.44 -21.66 15.98
N SER A 210 36.48 -22.75 16.76
CA SER A 210 37.22 -22.81 18.03
C SER A 210 38.72 -22.63 17.79
N TYR A 211 39.30 -23.30 16.80
CA TYR A 211 40.71 -23.11 16.43
C TYR A 211 41.01 -21.65 16.04
N LEU A 212 40.15 -21.03 15.23
CA LEU A 212 40.31 -19.62 14.82
C LEU A 212 40.20 -18.66 16.00
N VAL A 213 39.23 -18.86 16.90
CA VAL A 213 39.04 -17.99 18.06
C VAL A 213 40.23 -18.10 19.03
N LEU A 214 40.73 -19.31 19.27
CA LEU A 214 41.81 -19.56 20.23
C LEU A 214 43.17 -19.11 19.70
N ASN A 215 43.48 -19.35 18.43
CA ASN A 215 44.80 -19.08 17.86
C ASN A 215 44.88 -17.76 17.07
N HIS A 216 43.75 -17.29 16.54
CA HIS A 216 43.69 -16.17 15.59
C HIS A 216 42.56 -15.19 15.90
N ARG A 217 42.32 -14.87 17.18
CA ARG A 217 41.22 -13.99 17.62
C ARG A 217 41.12 -12.67 16.84
N LEU A 218 42.26 -12.04 16.56
CA LEU A 218 42.30 -10.77 15.81
C LEU A 218 41.73 -10.93 14.40
N ILE A 219 41.99 -12.06 13.74
CA ILE A 219 41.44 -12.36 12.40
C ILE A 219 39.91 -12.44 12.45
N VAL A 220 39.35 -13.10 13.47
CA VAL A 220 37.89 -13.22 13.63
C VAL A 220 37.24 -11.85 13.81
N VAL A 221 37.83 -10.98 14.63
CA VAL A 221 37.35 -9.61 14.84
C VAL A 221 37.46 -8.77 13.56
N LEU A 222 38.57 -8.88 12.81
CA LEU A 222 38.72 -8.18 11.53
C LEU A 222 37.70 -8.65 10.49
N ILE A 223 37.45 -9.96 10.39
CA ILE A 223 36.43 -10.51 9.49
C ILE A 223 35.03 -9.97 9.85
N PHE A 224 34.70 -9.92 11.14
CA PHE A 224 33.45 -9.32 11.61
C PHE A 224 33.30 -7.87 11.15
N TRP A 225 34.31 -7.02 11.40
CA TRP A 225 34.26 -5.61 10.98
C TRP A 225 34.26 -5.45 9.46
N ALA A 226 34.97 -6.30 8.72
CA ALA A 226 34.97 -6.29 7.25
C ALA A 226 33.57 -6.64 6.68
N ILE A 227 32.89 -7.64 7.25
CA ILE A 227 31.52 -8.00 6.86
C ILE A 227 30.55 -6.87 7.20
N LEU A 228 30.66 -6.28 8.41
CA LEU A 228 29.81 -5.16 8.80
C LEU A 228 30.03 -3.94 7.87
N ALA A 229 31.28 -3.64 7.53
CA ALA A 229 31.62 -2.58 6.58
C ALA A 229 31.05 -2.86 5.18
N CYS A 230 31.09 -4.11 4.71
CA CYS A 230 30.47 -4.52 3.45
C CYS A 230 28.95 -4.26 3.47
N HIS A 231 28.25 -4.68 4.53
CA HIS A 231 26.82 -4.44 4.69
C HIS A 231 26.46 -2.94 4.75
N ILE A 232 27.26 -2.13 5.45
CA ILE A 232 27.11 -0.67 5.47
C ILE A 232 27.27 -0.10 4.06
N TYR A 233 28.33 -0.49 3.36
CA TYR A 233 28.58 -0.05 1.99
C TYR A 233 27.43 -0.43 1.03
N GLU A 234 26.96 -1.67 1.10
CA GLU A 234 25.83 -2.15 0.30
C GLU A 234 24.52 -1.42 0.63
N SER A 235 24.28 -1.08 1.89
CA SER A 235 23.10 -0.30 2.30
C SER A 235 23.09 1.11 1.67
N VAL A 236 24.25 1.77 1.63
CA VAL A 236 24.42 3.07 0.97
C VAL A 236 24.21 2.94 -0.54
N LEU A 237 24.74 1.88 -1.17
CA LEU A 237 24.49 1.59 -2.58
C LEU A 237 23.00 1.36 -2.87
N ALA A 238 22.29 0.60 -2.03
CA ALA A 238 20.86 0.37 -2.18
C ALA A 238 20.04 1.67 -2.08
N ALA A 239 20.40 2.56 -1.15
CA ALA A 239 19.79 3.88 -1.05
C ALA A 239 20.02 4.72 -2.33
N ASN A 240 21.24 4.70 -2.85
CA ASN A 240 21.61 5.41 -4.08
C ASN A 240 20.89 4.85 -5.31
N TYR A 241 20.79 3.54 -5.46
CA TYR A 241 20.05 2.92 -6.58
C TYR A 241 18.55 3.19 -6.47
N SER A 242 17.98 3.14 -5.26
CA SER A 242 16.57 3.48 -5.02
C SER A 242 16.26 4.94 -5.38
N SER A 243 17.16 5.86 -5.03
CA SER A 243 17.05 7.27 -5.40
C SER A 243 17.11 7.46 -6.93
N LYS A 244 18.05 6.78 -7.61
CA LYS A 244 18.17 6.79 -9.08
C LYS A 244 16.94 6.19 -9.77
N ALA A 245 16.24 5.26 -9.13
CA ALA A 245 15.00 4.68 -9.64
C ALA A 245 13.74 5.50 -9.29
N ASN A 246 13.93 6.75 -8.85
CA ASN A 246 12.86 7.70 -8.50
C ASN A 246 11.88 7.17 -7.42
N LEU A 247 12.39 6.40 -6.46
CA LEU A 247 11.58 5.87 -5.36
C LEU A 247 11.37 6.91 -4.25
N ASN A 248 10.27 6.75 -3.51
CA ASN A 248 9.96 7.61 -2.37
C ASN A 248 10.89 7.34 -1.15
N ARG A 249 10.93 8.31 -0.22
CA ARG A 249 11.83 8.24 0.95
C ARG A 249 11.60 6.98 1.81
N LYS A 250 10.34 6.58 2.00
CA LYS A 250 10.01 5.36 2.77
C LYS A 250 10.61 4.12 2.12
N SER A 251 10.47 3.98 0.80
CA SER A 251 11.05 2.86 0.04
C SER A 251 12.57 2.88 0.11
N ILE A 252 13.20 4.04 -0.06
CA ILE A 252 14.66 4.21 0.03
C ILE A 252 15.17 3.73 1.41
N ASN A 253 14.52 4.17 2.49
CA ASN A 253 14.90 3.77 3.84
C ASN A 253 14.71 2.27 4.07
N LEU A 254 13.61 1.70 3.57
CA LEU A 254 13.31 0.28 3.70
C LEU A 254 14.30 -0.59 2.91
N TRP A 255 14.67 -0.17 1.70
CA TRP A 255 15.72 -0.82 0.89
C TRP A 255 17.10 -0.71 1.55
N SER A 256 17.45 0.45 2.10
CA SER A 256 18.70 0.66 2.81
C SER A 256 18.80 -0.26 4.04
N PHE A 257 17.76 -0.25 4.88
CA PHE A 257 17.71 -1.08 6.09
C PHE A 257 17.72 -2.58 5.77
N GLN A 258 16.88 -3.04 4.83
CA GLN A 258 16.87 -4.44 4.42
C GLN A 258 18.24 -4.87 3.87
N THR A 259 18.92 -4.02 3.12
CA THR A 259 20.26 -4.32 2.58
C THR A 259 21.33 -4.29 3.67
N PHE A 260 21.20 -3.43 4.68
CA PHE A 260 22.08 -3.50 5.84
C PHE A 260 21.95 -4.84 6.59
N VAL A 261 20.74 -5.38 6.74
CA VAL A 261 20.53 -6.66 7.44
C VAL A 261 20.90 -7.87 6.56
N LEU A 262 20.51 -7.85 5.28
CA LEU A 262 20.57 -9.02 4.41
C LEU A 262 21.70 -8.96 3.38
N GLY A 263 22.40 -7.84 3.23
CA GLY A 263 23.50 -7.66 2.30
C GLY A 263 23.11 -7.85 0.82
N TYR A 264 24.04 -8.46 0.07
CA TYR A 264 23.97 -8.61 -1.38
C TYR A 264 22.64 -9.17 -1.94
N PRO A 265 21.98 -10.20 -1.38
CA PRO A 265 20.67 -10.67 -1.85
C PRO A 265 19.61 -9.56 -1.95
N SER A 266 19.58 -8.61 -1.01
CA SER A 266 18.68 -7.46 -1.07
C SER A 266 19.15 -6.45 -2.12
N LEU A 267 20.45 -6.13 -2.15
CA LEU A 267 21.03 -5.20 -3.12
C LEU A 267 20.78 -5.63 -4.58
N ARG A 268 20.81 -6.94 -4.84
CA ARG A 268 20.54 -7.51 -6.16
C ARG A 268 19.15 -7.15 -6.66
N LEU A 269 18.12 -7.20 -5.80
CA LEU A 269 16.74 -6.93 -6.20
C LEU A 269 16.55 -5.47 -6.64
N VAL A 270 17.08 -4.52 -5.87
CA VAL A 270 16.97 -3.09 -6.23
C VAL A 270 17.82 -2.75 -7.47
N LYS A 271 18.96 -3.42 -7.66
CA LYS A 271 19.75 -3.29 -8.90
C LYS A 271 18.98 -3.80 -10.12
N CYS A 272 18.33 -4.97 -10.01
CA CYS A 272 17.47 -5.50 -11.07
C CYS A 272 16.34 -4.54 -11.39
N TYR A 273 15.67 -4.01 -10.36
CA TYR A 273 14.63 -3.01 -10.53
C TYR A 273 15.11 -1.76 -11.29
N LEU A 274 16.23 -1.17 -10.87
CA LEU A 274 16.79 0.01 -11.55
C LEU A 274 17.16 -0.29 -13.01
N ARG A 275 17.74 -1.47 -13.28
CA ARG A 275 18.11 -1.88 -14.65
C ARG A 275 16.87 -1.99 -15.54
N ASP A 276 15.84 -2.67 -15.05
CA ASP A 276 14.61 -2.88 -15.81
C ASP A 276 13.84 -1.56 -16.00
N HIS A 277 14.02 -0.58 -15.12
CA HIS A 277 13.48 0.77 -15.26
C HIS A 277 14.31 1.65 -16.21
N LYS A 278 15.60 1.38 -16.41
CA LYS A 278 16.46 2.14 -17.35
C LYS A 278 16.39 1.64 -18.79
N ASN A 279 16.13 0.34 -18.97
CA ASN A 279 16.14 -0.32 -20.28
C ASN A 279 14.76 -0.28 -20.98
N LYS A 280 13.82 0.52 -20.48
CA LYS A 280 12.45 0.68 -21.00
C LYS A 280 12.17 2.16 -21.16
#